data_AF-A0A6A3I893-F1
#
_entry.id   AF-A0A6A3I893-F1
#
_cell.length_a   1.000
_cell.length_b   1.000
_cell.length_c   1.000
_cell.angle_alpha   90.00
_cell.angle_beta   90.00
_cell.angle_gamma   90.00
#
_symmetry.space_group_name_H-M   'P 1'
#
loop_
_entity.id
_entity.type
_entity.pdbx_description
1 polymer ?
#
loop_
_entity_poly.entity_id
_entity_poly.type
_entity_poly.pdbx_seq_one_letter_code
_entity_poly.pdbx_strand_id
1 'polypeptide(L)'
;MLDDRQHNEIEVYCGAKAHLRTPIAKDNNSGEAAVLRNVNALCPPSPTSPWRLVITDRFYTSVKLALELLHRRVYLTGTIQTDRSGYAKNVITKKKTRTVNKQNVMVPPQGTTKFAENKQFPQLTAVMWMDRLPVHMLSTGGSRRSSTVMRRVHGEMKAVPAPELVRDYHRWMGGVDVHDQLRMQRYSVQLAYKTRKYYKTLFRGLFDMALVNAFIVHRYYRKVNNKRPPKHFAFLETLMEQLLAIDSVEAFATIERATSAQERTAASPVRDGSTQRRNGDEGLAPIDADHRLEENPDTVDCEQGTKRRHRSCKVCGLFKVKPRKFTKYFCPECSTGNRRTYLCNIAREGRDKTCVQIRHADWSSGNDIPRALLQEHKIRNRPPPSHPGKKRGRTAQEHRRSMGGDEDGAAGSEVVAGESGDADSAA
;
A
#
# COMPACT_ATOMS: atom_id res chain seq x y z
N MET A 1 -4.54 -19.00 -34.52
CA MET A 1 -4.87 -17.88 -33.61
C MET A 1 -4.33 -18.22 -32.24
N LEU A 2 -3.10 -17.78 -31.94
CA LEU A 2 -2.47 -17.94 -30.63
C LEU A 2 -2.82 -16.70 -29.81
N ASP A 3 -3.89 -16.78 -29.00
CA ASP A 3 -4.13 -15.80 -27.94
C ASP A 3 -3.27 -16.18 -26.73
N ASP A 4 -1.94 -16.25 -26.92
CA ASP A 4 -0.96 -16.42 -25.86
C ASP A 4 -0.64 -15.03 -25.29
N ARG A 5 -1.67 -14.33 -24.80
CA ARG A 5 -1.46 -13.14 -23.99
C ARG A 5 -0.94 -13.60 -22.63
N GLN A 6 0.38 -13.60 -22.46
CA GLN A 6 1.00 -13.54 -21.14
C GLN A 6 0.58 -12.22 -20.49
N HIS A 7 -0.55 -12.23 -19.80
CA HIS A 7 -0.89 -11.17 -18.88
C HIS A 7 -0.06 -11.37 -17.61
N ASN A 8 0.41 -10.27 -17.03
CA ASN A 8 0.93 -10.24 -15.67
C ASN A 8 -0.12 -9.50 -14.84
N GLU A 9 -0.52 -10.06 -13.71
CA GLU A 9 -1.56 -9.50 -12.85
C GLU A 9 -0.97 -9.03 -11.53
N ILE A 10 -1.41 -7.87 -11.07
CA ILE A 10 -0.99 -7.27 -9.81
C ILE A 10 -2.25 -6.91 -9.03
N GLU A 11 -2.41 -7.52 -7.86
CA GLU A 11 -3.43 -7.14 -6.89
C GLU A 11 -2.80 -6.31 -5.77
N VAL A 12 -3.33 -5.11 -5.50
CA VAL A 12 -2.87 -4.28 -4.38
C VAL A 12 -3.56 -4.72 -3.09
N TYR A 13 -2.80 -5.22 -2.12
CA TYR A 13 -3.31 -5.51 -0.80
C TYR A 13 -3.60 -4.22 -0.02
N CYS A 14 -4.87 -3.97 0.30
CA CYS A 14 -5.33 -2.75 0.96
C CYS A 14 -5.47 -2.87 2.49
N GLY A 15 -4.91 -3.90 3.11
CA GLY A 15 -5.03 -4.11 4.57
C GLY A 15 -6.42 -4.54 5.03
N ALA A 16 -6.72 -4.35 6.31
CA ALA A 16 -8.02 -4.64 6.89
C ALA A 16 -9.07 -3.68 6.30
N LYS A 17 -9.90 -4.19 5.37
CA LYS A 17 -10.93 -3.42 4.64
C LYS A 17 -12.18 -3.13 5.50
N ALA A 18 -12.00 -2.71 6.75
CA ALA A 18 -13.09 -2.38 7.69
C ALA A 18 -13.97 -1.20 7.23
N HIS A 19 -13.56 -0.48 6.19
CA HIS A 19 -14.25 0.71 5.68
C HIS A 19 -15.07 0.46 4.40
N LEU A 20 -15.04 -0.76 3.82
CA LEU A 20 -15.87 -1.09 2.67
C LEU A 20 -17.27 -1.53 3.14
N ARG A 21 -18.31 -0.91 2.57
CA ARG A 21 -19.72 -1.16 2.92
C ARG A 21 -20.19 -2.59 2.60
N THR A 22 -19.44 -3.33 1.79
CA THR A 22 -19.72 -4.72 1.45
C THR A 22 -18.85 -5.65 2.30
N PRO A 23 -19.44 -6.61 3.05
CA PRO A 23 -18.66 -7.65 3.71
C PRO A 23 -17.97 -8.48 2.63
N ILE A 24 -16.65 -8.35 2.57
CA ILE A 24 -15.82 -9.21 1.74
C ILE A 24 -15.91 -10.61 2.35
N ALA A 25 -16.25 -11.62 1.55
CA ALA A 25 -16.28 -13.02 1.99
C ALA A 25 -14.99 -13.36 2.76
N LYS A 26 -15.13 -14.00 3.94
CA LYS A 26 -14.02 -14.33 4.86
C LYS A 26 -12.80 -14.97 4.16
N ASP A 27 -13.00 -15.65 3.03
CA ASP A 27 -11.97 -16.35 2.26
C ASP A 27 -11.01 -15.39 1.51
N ASN A 28 -11.40 -14.15 1.22
CA ASN A 28 -10.64 -13.26 0.31
C ASN A 28 -9.35 -12.66 0.90
N ASN A 29 -9.13 -12.75 2.20
CA ASN A 29 -7.92 -12.24 2.87
C ASN A 29 -6.82 -13.29 3.04
N SER A 30 -7.02 -14.51 2.52
CA SER A 30 -6.01 -15.57 2.54
C SER A 30 -5.05 -15.44 1.35
N GLY A 31 -3.81 -15.89 1.51
CA GLY A 31 -2.85 -15.94 0.41
C GLY A 31 -3.34 -16.86 -0.71
N GLU A 32 -3.98 -17.97 -0.36
CA GLU A 32 -4.58 -18.92 -1.28
C GLU A 32 -5.62 -18.27 -2.21
N ALA A 33 -6.50 -17.44 -1.67
CA ALA A 33 -7.52 -16.77 -2.45
C ALA A 33 -6.91 -15.75 -3.42
N ALA A 34 -5.82 -15.08 -3.03
CA ALA A 34 -5.10 -14.18 -3.93
C ALA A 34 -4.51 -14.95 -5.14
N VAL A 35 -3.92 -16.13 -4.91
CA VAL A 35 -3.43 -16.98 -6.01
C VAL A 35 -4.57 -17.37 -6.94
N LEU A 36 -5.71 -17.82 -6.40
CA LEU A 36 -6.85 -18.21 -7.24
C LEU A 36 -7.41 -17.05 -8.06
N ARG A 37 -7.54 -15.86 -7.47
CA ARG A 37 -7.99 -14.67 -8.23
C ARG A 37 -7.05 -14.35 -9.37
N ASN A 38 -5.74 -14.30 -9.09
CA ASN A 38 -4.73 -14.01 -10.11
C ASN A 38 -4.70 -15.09 -11.20
N VAL A 39 -4.76 -16.37 -10.82
CA VAL A 39 -4.79 -17.46 -11.81
C VAL A 39 -6.06 -17.39 -12.66
N ASN A 40 -7.21 -17.02 -12.10
CA ASN A 40 -8.46 -16.94 -12.85
C ASN A 40 -8.49 -15.80 -13.86
N ALA A 41 -7.89 -14.66 -13.54
CA ALA A 41 -7.81 -13.54 -14.47
C ALA A 41 -6.68 -13.73 -15.51
N LEU A 42 -5.57 -14.37 -15.12
CA LEU A 42 -4.47 -14.69 -16.05
C LEU A 42 -4.75 -15.88 -16.96
N CYS A 43 -5.39 -16.92 -16.43
CA CYS A 43 -5.60 -18.21 -17.07
C CYS A 43 -7.03 -18.70 -16.75
N PRO A 44 -8.06 -18.12 -17.40
CA PRO A 44 -9.43 -18.55 -17.19
C PRO A 44 -9.59 -20.06 -17.41
N PRO A 45 -10.42 -20.75 -16.61
CA PRO A 45 -10.62 -22.19 -16.75
C PRO A 45 -11.09 -22.54 -18.16
N SER A 46 -10.35 -23.43 -18.82
CA SER A 46 -10.71 -23.93 -20.14
C SER A 46 -10.34 -25.40 -20.28
N PRO A 47 -11.22 -26.25 -20.85
CA PRO A 47 -10.92 -27.65 -21.12
C PRO A 47 -9.88 -27.84 -22.23
N THR A 48 -9.47 -26.77 -22.92
CA THR A 48 -8.44 -26.81 -23.96
C THR A 48 -7.15 -26.07 -23.56
N SER A 49 -7.11 -25.46 -22.37
CA SER A 49 -5.89 -24.76 -21.93
C SER A 49 -4.74 -25.75 -21.74
N PRO A 50 -3.51 -25.36 -22.11
CA PRO A 50 -2.32 -26.14 -21.80
C PRO A 50 -2.10 -26.17 -20.28
N TRP A 51 -1.49 -27.25 -19.80
CA TRP A 51 -1.07 -27.36 -18.41
C TRP A 51 -0.01 -26.31 -18.09
N ARG A 52 -0.18 -25.60 -16.97
CA ARG A 52 0.78 -24.60 -16.47
C ARG A 52 1.26 -24.96 -15.07
N LEU A 53 2.43 -24.47 -14.68
CA LEU A 53 3.00 -24.64 -13.34
C LEU A 53 3.05 -23.28 -12.63
N VAL A 54 2.49 -23.22 -11.43
CA VAL A 54 2.58 -22.08 -10.52
C VAL A 54 3.52 -22.44 -9.37
N ILE A 55 4.50 -21.57 -9.13
CA ILE A 55 5.43 -21.70 -8.01
C ILE A 55 5.02 -20.73 -6.90
N THR A 56 4.84 -21.25 -5.70
CA THR A 56 4.35 -20.47 -4.56
C THR A 56 5.28 -20.57 -3.35
N ASP A 57 5.42 -19.47 -2.60
CA ASP A 57 6.03 -19.51 -1.28
C ASP A 57 5.03 -20.00 -0.21
N ARG A 58 5.54 -20.31 0.99
CA ARG A 58 4.83 -20.89 2.13
C ARG A 58 3.58 -20.15 2.57
N PHE A 59 3.51 -18.84 2.31
CA PHE A 59 2.34 -18.03 2.66
C PHE A 59 1.13 -18.38 1.79
N TYR A 60 1.36 -18.73 0.52
CA TYR A 60 0.33 -18.97 -0.47
C TYR A 60 -0.04 -20.45 -0.62
N THR A 61 0.88 -21.36 -0.29
CA THR A 61 0.69 -22.79 -0.51
C THR A 61 -0.25 -23.44 0.50
N SER A 62 -1.25 -24.20 0.02
CA SER A 62 -2.10 -25.07 0.84
C SER A 62 -2.61 -26.27 0.06
N VAL A 63 -3.10 -27.30 0.77
CA VAL A 63 -3.69 -28.50 0.15
C VAL A 63 -4.97 -28.16 -0.61
N LYS A 64 -5.83 -27.29 -0.06
CA LYS A 64 -7.05 -26.81 -0.72
C LYS A 64 -6.71 -26.12 -2.05
N LEU A 65 -5.74 -25.21 -2.04
CA LEU A 65 -5.30 -24.50 -3.24
C LEU A 65 -4.74 -25.48 -4.29
N ALA A 66 -3.89 -26.42 -3.87
CA ALA A 66 -3.27 -27.38 -4.77
C ALA A 66 -4.30 -28.24 -5.52
N LEU A 67 -5.35 -28.70 -4.82
CA LEU A 67 -6.44 -29.48 -5.43
C LEU A 67 -7.29 -28.63 -6.38
N GLU A 68 -7.62 -27.40 -5.99
CA GLU A 68 -8.39 -26.47 -6.83
C GLU A 68 -7.66 -26.13 -8.14
N LEU A 69 -6.36 -25.85 -8.06
CA LEU A 69 -5.54 -25.57 -9.24
C LEU A 69 -5.40 -26.81 -10.13
N LEU A 70 -5.27 -28.00 -9.53
CA LEU A 70 -5.19 -29.26 -10.27
C LEU A 70 -6.45 -29.50 -11.12
N HIS A 71 -7.63 -29.21 -10.56
CA HIS A 71 -8.91 -29.26 -11.29
C HIS A 71 -8.98 -28.28 -12.46
N ARG A 72 -8.21 -27.18 -12.40
CA ARG A 72 -8.13 -26.13 -13.43
C ARG A 72 -6.98 -26.35 -14.42
N ARG A 73 -6.37 -27.53 -14.44
CA ARG A 73 -5.16 -27.86 -15.25
C ARG A 73 -3.95 -27.00 -14.93
N VAL A 74 -3.78 -26.62 -13.66
CA VAL A 74 -2.64 -25.87 -13.16
C VAL A 74 -1.93 -26.69 -12.08
N TYR A 75 -0.69 -27.06 -12.35
CA TYR A 75 0.20 -27.63 -11.34
C TYR A 75 0.65 -26.56 -10.36
N LEU A 76 0.82 -26.95 -9.10
CA LEU A 76 1.38 -26.12 -8.05
C LEU A 76 2.63 -26.81 -7.53
N THR A 77 3.70 -26.06 -7.29
CA THR A 77 4.83 -26.52 -6.47
C THR A 77 5.28 -25.39 -5.57
N GLY A 78 5.30 -25.63 -4.26
CA GLY A 78 5.67 -24.61 -3.31
C GLY A 78 6.15 -25.16 -1.99
N THR A 79 6.83 -24.33 -1.22
CA THR A 79 7.04 -24.59 0.21
C THR A 79 5.72 -24.45 0.94
N ILE A 80 5.52 -25.17 2.05
CA ILE A 80 4.28 -25.14 2.81
C ILE A 80 4.56 -25.04 4.31
N GLN A 81 3.71 -24.28 5.03
CA GLN A 81 3.73 -24.29 6.49
C GLN A 81 3.15 -25.61 7.00
N THR A 82 3.83 -26.24 7.96
CA THR A 82 3.54 -27.62 8.39
C THR A 82 2.25 -27.77 9.19
N ASP A 83 1.70 -26.68 9.69
CA ASP A 83 0.45 -26.56 10.43
C ASP A 83 -0.77 -26.36 9.52
N ARG A 84 -0.58 -26.21 8.19
CA ARG A 84 -1.68 -26.09 7.24
C ARG A 84 -2.58 -27.34 7.26
N SER A 85 -3.88 -27.09 7.26
CA SER A 85 -4.89 -28.16 7.22
C SER A 85 -4.70 -29.06 6.00
N GLY A 86 -4.86 -30.36 6.21
CA GLY A 86 -4.70 -31.40 5.19
C GLY A 86 -3.26 -31.79 4.86
N TYR A 87 -2.24 -31.10 5.39
CA TYR A 87 -0.85 -31.47 5.12
C TYR A 87 -0.44 -32.78 5.82
N ALA A 88 0.38 -33.58 5.16
CA ALA A 88 0.78 -34.90 5.63
C ALA A 88 1.73 -34.82 6.83
N LYS A 89 1.18 -34.96 8.04
CA LYS A 89 1.93 -34.86 9.31
C LYS A 89 3.08 -35.87 9.42
N ASN A 90 2.93 -37.02 8.78
CA ASN A 90 3.87 -38.14 8.78
C ASN A 90 5.22 -37.77 8.13
N VAL A 91 5.20 -36.80 7.22
CA VAL A 91 6.38 -36.32 6.49
C VAL A 91 7.17 -35.30 7.31
N ILE A 92 6.52 -34.66 8.29
CA ILE A 92 7.12 -33.63 9.12
C ILE A 92 8.30 -34.22 9.88
N THR A 93 9.49 -33.66 9.63
CA THR A 93 10.72 -34.13 10.23
C THR A 93 11.46 -32.96 10.85
N LYS A 94 11.90 -33.12 12.09
CA LYS A 94 12.72 -32.13 12.80
C LYS A 94 14.19 -32.42 12.59
N LYS A 95 14.99 -31.37 12.45
CA LYS A 95 16.45 -31.47 12.52
C LYS A 95 16.85 -31.87 13.94
N LYS A 96 17.70 -32.89 14.04
CA LYS A 96 18.40 -33.25 15.28
C LYS A 96 19.90 -33.22 15.01
N THR A 97 20.68 -33.04 16.06
CA THR A 97 22.14 -33.17 16.02
C THR A 97 22.52 -34.36 16.88
N ARG A 98 23.40 -35.22 16.37
CA ARG A 98 23.94 -36.35 17.11
C ARG A 98 25.46 -36.27 17.08
N THR A 99 26.10 -36.40 18.23
CA THR A 99 27.56 -36.49 18.32
C THR A 99 27.97 -37.92 17.97
N VAL A 100 28.82 -38.07 16.96
CA VAL A 100 29.43 -39.34 16.55
C VAL A 100 30.93 -39.07 16.42
N ASN A 101 31.77 -39.87 17.09
CA ASN A 101 33.24 -39.71 17.06
C ASN A 101 33.71 -38.28 17.37
N LYS A 102 33.15 -37.65 18.43
CA LYS A 102 33.39 -36.24 18.83
C LYS A 102 33.02 -35.19 17.78
N GLN A 103 32.35 -35.57 16.69
CA GLN A 103 31.85 -34.66 15.65
C GLN A 103 30.32 -34.58 15.69
N ASN A 104 29.78 -33.37 15.54
CA ASN A 104 28.33 -33.14 15.50
C ASN A 104 27.80 -33.40 14.08
N VAL A 105 26.96 -34.41 13.94
CA VAL A 105 26.37 -34.80 12.66
C VAL A 105 24.88 -34.47 12.64
N MET A 106 24.40 -33.95 11.52
CA MET A 106 22.99 -33.63 11.30
C MET A 106 22.17 -34.90 11.00
N VAL A 107 21.04 -35.06 11.69
CA VAL A 107 20.11 -36.18 11.50
C VAL A 107 18.70 -35.63 11.22
N PRO A 108 18.07 -35.99 10.08
CA PRO A 108 18.63 -36.79 8.99
C PRO A 108 19.78 -36.09 8.25
N PRO A 109 20.64 -36.83 7.52
CA PRO A 109 21.69 -36.25 6.69
C PRO A 109 21.14 -35.27 5.65
N GLN A 110 21.97 -34.31 5.22
CA GLN A 110 21.60 -33.39 4.14
C GLN A 110 21.29 -34.18 2.85
N GLY A 111 20.24 -33.78 2.13
CA GLY A 111 19.71 -34.46 0.95
C GLY A 111 18.69 -35.56 1.24
N THR A 112 18.48 -35.93 2.51
CA THR A 112 17.43 -36.90 2.88
C THR A 112 16.07 -36.38 2.44
N THR A 113 15.30 -37.24 1.79
CA THR A 113 13.95 -36.91 1.30
C THR A 113 12.93 -37.87 1.87
N LYS A 114 11.77 -37.37 2.30
CA LYS A 114 10.58 -38.16 2.65
C LYS A 114 9.41 -37.71 1.81
N PHE A 115 8.63 -38.67 1.34
CA PHE A 115 7.43 -38.43 0.55
C PHE A 115 6.19 -38.95 1.28
N ALA A 116 5.07 -38.28 1.08
CA ALA A 116 3.76 -38.88 1.23
C ALA A 116 2.90 -38.52 0.01
N GLU A 117 2.20 -39.52 -0.50
CA GLU A 117 1.28 -39.39 -1.61
C GLU A 117 -0.15 -39.41 -1.07
N ASN A 118 -1.01 -38.59 -1.67
CA ASN A 118 -2.43 -38.65 -1.36
C ASN A 118 -3.06 -39.87 -2.07
N LYS A 119 -3.76 -40.73 -1.32
CA LYS A 119 -4.37 -41.96 -1.83
C LYS A 119 -5.46 -41.72 -2.90
N GLN A 120 -6.20 -40.63 -2.78
CA GLN A 120 -7.28 -40.27 -3.72
C GLN A 120 -6.75 -39.47 -4.91
N PHE A 121 -5.71 -38.65 -4.68
CA PHE A 121 -5.10 -37.81 -5.69
C PHE A 121 -3.60 -38.09 -5.78
N PRO A 122 -3.16 -39.16 -6.49
CA PRO A 122 -1.74 -39.55 -6.55
C PRO A 122 -0.81 -38.47 -7.11
N GLN A 123 -1.36 -37.52 -7.89
CA GLN A 123 -0.62 -36.35 -8.37
C GLN A 123 -0.20 -35.40 -7.24
N LEU A 124 -0.90 -35.40 -6.10
CA LEU A 124 -0.60 -34.57 -4.94
C LEU A 124 0.41 -35.27 -4.03
N THR A 125 1.61 -34.70 -3.96
CA THR A 125 2.72 -35.22 -3.15
C THR A 125 3.16 -34.18 -2.12
N ALA A 126 3.23 -34.60 -0.86
CA ALA A 126 3.90 -33.88 0.21
C ALA A 126 5.35 -34.35 0.33
N VAL A 127 6.27 -33.41 0.53
CA VAL A 127 7.71 -33.70 0.55
C VAL A 127 8.38 -32.99 1.72
N MET A 128 9.24 -33.70 2.43
CA MET A 128 10.28 -33.07 3.25
C MET A 128 11.62 -33.35 2.61
N TRP A 129 12.37 -32.30 2.36
CA TRP A 129 13.75 -32.37 1.88
C TRP A 129 14.68 -31.73 2.90
N MET A 130 15.71 -32.47 3.30
CA MET A 130 16.64 -32.03 4.34
C MET A 130 17.78 -31.20 3.73
N ASP A 131 17.67 -29.87 3.80
CA ASP A 131 18.80 -28.98 3.52
C ASP A 131 19.59 -28.74 4.83
N ARG A 132 20.07 -27.52 5.10
CA ARG A 132 20.55 -27.12 6.44
C ARG A 132 19.46 -27.18 7.52
N LEU A 133 18.21 -27.00 7.07
CA LEU A 133 16.96 -27.11 7.82
C LEU A 133 15.97 -27.91 6.97
N PRO A 134 14.99 -28.60 7.59
CA PRO A 134 14.03 -29.40 6.84
C PRO A 134 13.06 -28.48 6.08
N VAL A 135 13.07 -28.59 4.76
CA VAL A 135 12.17 -27.84 3.86
C VAL A 135 10.97 -28.71 3.57
N HIS A 136 9.78 -28.18 3.85
CA HIS A 136 8.52 -28.89 3.65
C HIS A 136 7.82 -28.29 2.44
N MET A 137 7.37 -29.14 1.52
CA MET A 137 6.85 -28.74 0.23
C MET A 137 5.60 -29.53 -0.13
N LEU A 138 4.78 -28.92 -0.98
CA LEU A 138 3.62 -29.53 -1.58
C LEU A 138 3.73 -29.36 -3.09
N SER A 139 3.46 -30.42 -3.84
CA SER A 139 3.48 -30.39 -5.30
C SER A 139 2.32 -31.18 -5.89
N THR A 140 1.72 -30.66 -6.95
CA THR A 140 0.83 -31.41 -7.85
C THR A 140 1.56 -31.66 -9.17
N GLY A 141 1.78 -32.93 -9.52
CA GLY A 141 2.46 -33.32 -10.77
C GLY A 141 3.98 -33.15 -10.79
N GLY A 142 4.61 -32.71 -9.70
CA GLY A 142 6.07 -32.59 -9.61
C GLY A 142 6.78 -33.95 -9.62
N SER A 143 7.89 -34.04 -10.34
CA SER A 143 8.66 -35.29 -10.44
C SER A 143 9.33 -35.66 -9.12
N ARG A 144 9.15 -36.91 -8.73
CA ARG A 144 9.73 -37.54 -7.52
C ARG A 144 11.09 -38.19 -7.77
N ARG A 145 11.55 -38.19 -9.03
CA ARG A 145 12.82 -38.81 -9.40
C ARG A 145 13.96 -38.14 -8.64
N SER A 146 14.96 -38.95 -8.27
CA SER A 146 16.18 -38.44 -7.67
C SER A 146 16.94 -37.57 -8.66
N SER A 147 17.43 -36.43 -8.19
CA SER A 147 18.28 -35.50 -8.90
C SER A 147 19.27 -34.89 -7.90
N THR A 148 19.95 -33.82 -8.31
CA THR A 148 20.90 -33.09 -7.48
C THR A 148 20.64 -31.60 -7.56
N VAL A 149 20.89 -30.93 -6.45
CA VAL A 149 20.94 -29.46 -6.39
C VAL A 149 22.29 -29.04 -5.84
N MET A 150 22.87 -28.00 -6.44
CA MET A 150 24.16 -27.48 -6.00
C MET A 150 23.95 -26.59 -4.78
N ARG A 151 24.66 -26.91 -3.69
CA ARG A 151 24.60 -26.16 -2.43
C ARG A 151 25.98 -25.79 -1.94
N ARG A 152 26.08 -24.59 -1.36
CA ARG A 152 27.30 -24.17 -0.68
C ARG A 152 27.35 -24.75 0.73
N VAL A 153 28.24 -25.70 0.95
CA VAL A 153 28.44 -26.43 2.19
C VAL A 153 29.88 -26.17 2.65
N HIS A 154 30.04 -25.48 3.78
CA HIS A 154 31.35 -25.04 4.29
C HIS A 154 32.20 -24.25 3.26
N GLY A 155 31.56 -23.36 2.49
CA GLY A 155 32.23 -22.51 1.49
C GLY A 155 32.38 -23.14 0.11
N GLU A 156 32.31 -24.47 0.03
CA GLU A 156 32.45 -25.24 -1.22
C GLU A 156 31.09 -25.57 -1.85
N MET A 157 31.04 -25.62 -3.18
CA MET A 157 29.85 -26.07 -3.91
C MET A 157 29.82 -27.60 -3.95
N LYS A 158 28.79 -28.20 -3.34
CA LYS A 158 28.59 -29.65 -3.28
C LYS A 158 27.24 -30.02 -3.91
N ALA A 159 27.22 -31.13 -4.63
CA ALA A 159 25.98 -31.71 -5.14
C ALA A 159 25.26 -32.43 -4.00
N VAL A 160 24.04 -31.97 -3.68
CA VAL A 160 23.19 -32.57 -2.65
C VAL A 160 22.05 -33.31 -3.33
N PRO A 161 21.77 -34.58 -2.98
CA PRO A 161 20.62 -35.31 -3.48
C PRO A 161 19.32 -34.56 -3.19
N ALA A 162 18.46 -34.42 -4.19
CA ALA A 162 17.16 -33.78 -4.05
C ALA A 162 16.21 -34.31 -5.12
N PRO A 163 14.90 -34.38 -4.86
CA PRO A 163 13.95 -34.72 -5.90
C PRO A 163 13.86 -33.63 -6.96
N GLU A 164 13.48 -34.01 -8.18
CA GLU A 164 13.33 -33.07 -9.29
C GLU A 164 12.38 -31.91 -8.98
N LEU A 165 11.28 -32.14 -8.25
CA LEU A 165 10.40 -31.04 -7.81
C LEU A 165 11.09 -29.97 -6.96
N VAL A 166 12.12 -30.33 -6.18
CA VAL A 166 12.92 -29.36 -5.41
C VAL A 166 13.83 -28.58 -6.35
N ARG A 167 14.39 -29.24 -7.36
CA ARG A 167 15.18 -28.58 -8.42
C ARG A 167 14.33 -27.59 -9.21
N ASP A 168 13.13 -28.00 -9.62
CA ASP A 168 12.21 -27.18 -10.39
C ASP A 168 11.71 -25.98 -9.57
N TYR A 169 11.41 -26.19 -8.29
CA TYR A 169 11.10 -25.09 -7.38
C TYR A 169 12.24 -24.06 -7.31
N HIS A 170 13.48 -24.49 -7.07
CA HIS A 170 14.63 -23.57 -7.03
C HIS A 170 14.88 -22.86 -8.36
N ARG A 171 14.62 -23.53 -9.49
CA ARG A 171 14.79 -22.96 -10.83
C ARG A 171 13.84 -21.79 -11.07
N TRP A 172 12.64 -21.84 -10.52
CA TRP A 172 11.55 -20.92 -10.89
C TRP A 172 11.08 -19.98 -9.77
N MET A 173 11.35 -20.29 -8.49
CA MET A 173 10.88 -19.50 -7.33
C MET A 173 11.35 -18.03 -7.35
N GLY A 174 12.49 -17.75 -7.96
CA GLY A 174 13.09 -16.42 -7.99
C GLY A 174 12.51 -15.46 -9.05
N GLY A 175 11.51 -15.88 -9.83
CA GLY A 175 10.99 -15.05 -10.93
C GLY A 175 10.51 -13.67 -10.49
N VAL A 176 9.77 -13.61 -9.38
CA VAL A 176 9.27 -12.35 -8.79
C VAL A 176 10.42 -11.52 -8.21
N ASP A 177 11.33 -12.15 -7.47
CA ASP A 177 12.47 -11.47 -6.84
C ASP A 177 13.42 -10.87 -7.88
N VAL A 178 13.64 -11.55 -9.01
CA VAL A 178 14.47 -11.03 -10.11
C VAL A 178 13.82 -9.81 -10.76
N HIS A 179 12.50 -9.84 -10.97
CA HIS A 179 11.76 -8.69 -11.49
C HIS A 179 11.86 -7.51 -10.52
N ASP A 180 11.62 -7.76 -9.24
CA ASP A 180 11.69 -6.74 -8.19
C ASP A 180 13.12 -6.20 -8.00
N GLN A 181 14.14 -7.05 -8.17
CA GLN A 181 15.54 -6.64 -8.18
C GLN A 181 15.86 -5.73 -9.36
N LEU A 182 15.36 -6.04 -10.57
CA LEU A 182 15.52 -5.15 -11.73
C LEU A 182 14.83 -3.81 -11.49
N ARG A 183 13.66 -3.85 -10.86
CA ARG A 183 12.84 -2.68 -10.53
C ARG A 183 13.50 -1.78 -9.48
N MET A 184 14.02 -2.34 -8.40
CA MET A 184 14.59 -1.60 -7.25
C MET A 184 16.10 -1.31 -7.39
N GLN A 185 16.65 -1.40 -8.60
CA GLN A 185 18.04 -1.01 -8.90
C GLN A 185 18.24 0.51 -8.86
N ARG A 186 19.49 0.94 -9.16
CA ARG A 186 19.91 2.36 -9.22
C ARG A 186 19.04 3.27 -10.10
N TYR A 187 18.24 2.69 -10.98
CA TYR A 187 17.38 3.42 -11.93
C TYR A 187 15.90 3.49 -11.53
N SER A 188 15.55 3.06 -10.30
CA SER A 188 14.18 3.13 -9.80
C SER A 188 13.72 4.57 -9.61
N VAL A 189 12.63 4.95 -10.30
CA VAL A 189 11.96 6.23 -10.11
C VAL A 189 11.27 6.29 -8.74
N GLN A 190 10.77 5.15 -8.25
CA GLN A 190 10.19 5.05 -6.91
C GLN A 190 11.21 5.40 -5.82
N LEU A 191 12.45 4.93 -5.93
CA LEU A 191 13.50 5.19 -4.94
C LEU A 191 14.11 6.59 -5.08
N ALA A 192 14.20 7.12 -6.32
CA ALA A 192 14.75 8.44 -6.58
C ALA A 192 13.90 9.58 -5.97
N TYR A 193 12.56 9.44 -5.96
CA TYR A 193 11.66 10.50 -5.52
C TYR A 193 10.79 10.12 -4.32
N LYS A 194 11.25 10.47 -3.11
CA LYS A 194 10.49 10.30 -1.88
C LYS A 194 9.34 11.31 -1.78
N THR A 195 8.17 10.82 -1.40
CA THR A 195 6.97 11.66 -1.22
C THR A 195 6.15 11.17 -0.03
N ARG A 196 5.54 12.12 0.71
CA ARG A 196 4.66 11.80 1.84
C ARG A 196 3.31 11.21 1.42
N LYS A 197 2.93 11.32 0.14
CA LYS A 197 1.63 10.85 -0.37
C LYS A 197 1.76 9.44 -0.95
N TYR A 198 1.17 8.43 -0.28
CA TYR A 198 1.36 7.02 -0.64
C TYR A 198 1.01 6.69 -2.11
N TYR A 199 -0.05 7.27 -2.66
CA TYR A 199 -0.49 6.99 -4.03
C TYR A 199 0.54 7.42 -5.09
N LYS A 200 1.34 8.45 -4.80
CA LYS A 200 2.43 8.87 -5.69
C LYS A 200 3.54 7.83 -5.70
N THR A 201 3.87 7.26 -4.53
CA THR A 201 4.83 6.15 -4.43
C THR A 201 4.31 4.91 -5.15
N LEU A 202 3.02 4.59 -5.00
CA LEU A 202 2.37 3.48 -5.71
C LEU A 202 2.45 3.65 -7.23
N PHE A 203 2.09 4.83 -7.75
CA PHE A 203 2.20 5.15 -9.17
C PHE A 203 3.63 4.96 -9.69
N ARG A 204 4.63 5.48 -8.98
CA ARG A 204 6.05 5.30 -9.38
C ARG A 204 6.47 3.84 -9.36
N GLY A 205 5.99 3.05 -8.40
CA GLY A 205 6.24 1.61 -8.36
C GLY A 205 5.65 0.89 -9.56
N LEU A 206 4.43 1.23 -9.97
CA LEU A 206 3.80 0.70 -11.18
C LEU A 206 4.52 1.16 -12.45
N PHE A 207 5.00 2.40 -12.48
CA PHE A 207 5.82 2.92 -13.58
C PHE A 207 7.14 2.17 -13.70
N ASP A 208 7.86 1.95 -12.60
CA ASP A 208 9.09 1.14 -12.59
C ASP A 208 8.81 -0.29 -13.08
N MET A 209 7.67 -0.90 -12.71
CA MET A 209 7.29 -2.22 -13.25
C MET A 209 7.04 -2.18 -14.76
N ALA A 210 6.38 -1.14 -15.27
CA ALA A 210 6.16 -0.98 -16.70
C ALA A 210 7.49 -0.84 -17.47
N LEU A 211 8.45 -0.09 -16.93
CA LEU A 211 9.80 0.04 -17.50
C LEU A 211 10.53 -1.30 -17.55
N VAL A 212 10.48 -2.09 -16.48
CA VAL A 212 11.08 -3.44 -16.45
C VAL A 212 10.40 -4.36 -17.45
N ASN A 213 9.06 -4.32 -17.55
CA ASN A 213 8.33 -5.12 -18.54
C ASN A 213 8.72 -4.72 -19.98
N ALA A 214 8.80 -3.42 -20.28
CA ALA A 214 9.24 -2.92 -21.57
C ALA A 214 10.68 -3.38 -21.88
N PHE A 215 11.58 -3.33 -20.89
CA PHE A 215 12.94 -3.85 -21.03
C PHE A 215 12.97 -5.35 -21.36
N ILE A 216 12.17 -6.17 -20.65
CA ILE A 216 12.08 -7.62 -20.89
C ILE A 216 11.59 -7.90 -22.32
N VAL A 217 10.51 -7.24 -22.74
CA VAL A 217 9.94 -7.39 -24.09
C VAL A 217 10.94 -6.95 -25.16
N HIS A 218 11.61 -5.80 -24.98
CA HIS A 218 12.60 -5.32 -25.93
C HIS A 218 13.83 -6.25 -26.03
N ARG A 219 14.26 -6.79 -24.89
CA ARG A 219 15.36 -7.78 -24.82
C ARG A 219 14.97 -9.07 -25.55
N TYR A 220 13.73 -9.53 -25.37
CA TYR A 220 13.19 -10.68 -26.08
C TYR A 220 13.12 -10.41 -27.59
N TYR A 221 12.50 -9.30 -28.00
CA TYR A 221 12.42 -8.88 -29.41
C TYR A 221 13.79 -8.88 -30.09
N ARG A 222 14.81 -8.29 -29.46
CA ARG A 222 16.18 -8.32 -30.02
C ARG A 222 16.73 -9.74 -30.15
N LYS A 223 16.50 -10.60 -29.16
CA LYS A 223 16.93 -12.00 -29.19
C LYS A 223 16.31 -12.77 -30.35
N VAL A 224 14.99 -12.69 -30.55
CA VAL A 224 14.30 -13.39 -31.66
C VAL A 224 14.75 -12.87 -33.04
N ASN A 225 15.18 -11.61 -33.11
CA ASN A 225 15.70 -11.01 -34.34
C ASN A 225 17.24 -11.13 -34.47
N ASN A 226 17.88 -12.04 -33.72
CA ASN A 226 19.33 -12.28 -33.75
C ASN A 226 20.19 -11.02 -33.46
N LYS A 227 19.64 -10.03 -32.76
CA LYS A 227 20.34 -8.83 -32.33
C LYS A 227 20.84 -8.98 -30.89
N ARG A 228 22.00 -8.40 -30.58
CA ARG A 228 22.55 -8.40 -29.22
C ARG A 228 21.59 -7.69 -28.26
N PRO A 229 21.11 -8.36 -27.19
CA PRO A 229 20.22 -7.71 -26.23
C PRO A 229 20.95 -6.61 -25.44
N PRO A 230 20.29 -5.47 -25.15
CA PRO A 230 20.95 -4.35 -24.49
C PRO A 230 21.16 -4.62 -23.01
N LYS A 231 22.13 -3.92 -22.41
CA LYS A 231 22.25 -3.81 -20.96
C LYS A 231 21.11 -2.95 -20.42
N HIS A 232 20.76 -3.12 -19.15
CA HIS A 232 19.62 -2.43 -18.52
C HIS A 232 19.74 -0.90 -18.62
N PHE A 233 20.90 -0.35 -18.27
CA PHE A 233 21.13 1.11 -18.33
C PHE A 233 21.01 1.67 -19.75
N ALA A 234 21.58 0.97 -20.75
CA ALA A 234 21.57 1.44 -22.14
C ALA A 234 20.15 1.49 -22.71
N PHE A 235 19.31 0.53 -22.32
CA PHE A 235 17.88 0.59 -22.67
C PHE A 235 17.19 1.80 -22.04
N LEU A 236 17.44 2.06 -20.77
CA LEU A 236 16.83 3.18 -20.06
C LEU A 236 17.31 4.54 -20.59
N GLU A 237 18.60 4.67 -20.93
CA GLU A 237 19.18 5.86 -21.55
C GLU A 237 18.49 6.18 -22.88
N THR A 238 18.43 5.22 -23.80
CA THR A 238 17.71 5.39 -25.08
C THR A 238 16.24 5.71 -24.88
N LEU A 239 15.57 5.07 -23.90
CA LEU A 239 14.17 5.36 -23.61
C LEU A 239 13.99 6.79 -23.08
N MET A 240 14.89 7.26 -22.21
CA MET A 240 14.85 8.63 -21.69
C MET A 240 15.06 9.65 -22.80
N GLU A 241 16.03 9.44 -23.70
CA GLU A 241 16.25 10.29 -24.87
C GLU A 241 15.00 10.36 -25.75
N GLN A 242 14.38 9.21 -26.03
CA GLN A 242 13.14 9.12 -26.82
C GLN A 242 11.98 9.86 -26.16
N LEU A 243 11.83 9.75 -24.84
CA LEU A 243 10.78 10.44 -24.10
C LEU A 243 11.02 11.96 -24.04
N LEU A 244 12.27 12.40 -23.96
CA LEU A 244 12.64 13.82 -23.96
C LEU A 244 12.51 14.46 -25.35
N ALA A 245 12.71 13.68 -26.41
CA ALA A 245 12.52 14.12 -27.79
C ALA A 245 11.04 14.32 -28.17
N ILE A 246 10.09 13.98 -27.28
CA ILE A 246 8.67 14.31 -27.47
C ILE A 246 8.47 15.78 -27.14
N ASP A 247 8.51 16.64 -28.16
CA ASP A 247 8.37 18.10 -28.02
C ASP A 247 7.17 18.69 -28.80
N SER A 248 6.47 17.89 -29.60
CA SER A 248 5.36 18.37 -30.41
C SER A 248 4.06 18.52 -29.61
N VAL A 249 3.39 19.67 -29.79
CA VAL A 249 2.08 19.97 -29.19
C VAL A 249 1.04 18.90 -29.57
N GLU A 250 1.12 18.37 -30.79
CA GLU A 250 0.25 17.30 -31.28
C GLU A 250 0.44 15.97 -30.54
N ALA A 251 1.69 15.61 -30.21
CA ALA A 251 1.99 14.42 -29.43
C ALA A 251 1.44 14.56 -28.00
N PHE A 252 1.63 15.71 -27.36
CA PHE A 252 1.05 15.98 -26.04
C PHE A 252 -0.47 15.95 -26.04
N ALA A 253 -1.12 16.58 -27.03
CA ALA A 253 -2.58 16.55 -27.18
C ALA A 253 -3.10 15.12 -27.42
N THR A 254 -2.35 14.29 -28.13
CA THR A 254 -2.69 12.88 -28.37
C THR A 254 -2.55 12.04 -27.10
N ILE A 255 -1.48 12.24 -26.33
CA ILE A 255 -1.29 11.60 -25.02
C ILE A 255 -2.41 12.02 -24.05
N GLU A 256 -2.75 13.31 -24.01
CA GLU A 256 -3.80 13.84 -23.15
C GLU A 256 -5.16 13.23 -23.52
N ARG A 257 -5.53 13.19 -24.81
CA ARG A 257 -6.74 12.52 -25.28
C ARG A 257 -6.74 11.03 -24.91
N ALA A 258 -5.62 10.33 -25.11
CA ALA A 258 -5.51 8.90 -24.80
C ALA A 258 -5.57 8.59 -23.30
N THR A 259 -5.08 9.49 -22.44
CA THR A 259 -5.03 9.31 -20.98
C THR A 259 -6.28 9.84 -20.27
N SER A 260 -6.98 10.80 -20.87
CA SER A 260 -8.23 11.38 -20.34
C SER A 260 -9.48 10.60 -20.74
N ALA A 261 -9.38 9.62 -21.63
CA ALA A 261 -10.48 8.74 -22.01
C ALA A 261 -11.04 8.04 -20.75
N GLN A 262 -12.26 8.45 -20.35
CA GLN A 262 -12.96 8.02 -19.13
C GLN A 262 -13.10 6.49 -19.02
N GLU A 263 -13.02 5.77 -20.13
CA GLU A 263 -13.22 4.33 -20.24
C GLU A 263 -12.09 3.48 -19.63
N ARG A 264 -10.93 4.06 -19.30
CA ARG A 264 -9.76 3.30 -18.78
C ARG A 264 -9.48 3.46 -17.29
N THR A 265 -10.08 4.44 -16.61
CA THR A 265 -10.03 4.46 -15.15
C THR A 265 -11.17 3.60 -14.63
N ALA A 266 -10.85 2.44 -14.03
CA ALA A 266 -11.83 1.65 -13.27
C ALA A 266 -12.65 2.59 -12.38
N ALA A 267 -13.98 2.45 -12.42
CA ALA A 267 -14.87 3.25 -11.60
C ALA A 267 -14.42 3.18 -10.14
N SER A 268 -13.89 4.29 -9.62
CA SER A 268 -13.54 4.35 -8.21
C SER A 268 -14.86 4.40 -7.44
N PRO A 269 -15.12 3.50 -6.46
CA PRO A 269 -16.33 3.54 -5.65
C PRO A 269 -16.52 4.88 -4.92
N VAL A 270 -15.43 5.64 -4.76
CA VAL A 270 -15.42 6.99 -4.15
C VAL A 270 -15.88 8.08 -5.14
N ARG A 271 -15.70 7.87 -6.46
CA ARG A 271 -16.14 8.80 -7.50
C ARG A 271 -17.61 8.63 -7.87
N ASP A 272 -18.18 7.46 -7.62
CA ASP A 272 -19.58 7.17 -7.93
C ASP A 272 -20.56 8.06 -7.14
N GLY A 273 -20.14 8.59 -5.98
CA GLY A 273 -20.92 9.57 -5.22
C GLY A 273 -20.74 11.04 -5.63
N SER A 274 -19.86 11.37 -6.58
CA SER A 274 -19.52 12.77 -6.89
C SER A 274 -19.51 13.12 -8.39
N THR A 275 -19.90 12.19 -9.25
CA THR A 275 -19.97 12.43 -10.70
C THR A 275 -21.39 12.31 -11.23
N GLN A 276 -22.37 12.91 -10.54
CA GLN A 276 -23.43 13.59 -11.26
C GLN A 276 -22.92 14.99 -11.63
N ARG A 277 -22.12 15.06 -12.70
CA ARG A 277 -22.15 16.26 -13.53
C ARG A 277 -23.50 16.23 -14.25
N ARG A 278 -24.50 16.88 -13.66
CA ARG A 278 -25.71 17.31 -14.38
C ARG A 278 -25.26 18.33 -15.43
N ASN A 279 -25.01 17.87 -16.65
CA ASN A 279 -25.33 18.67 -17.82
C ASN A 279 -26.81 18.39 -18.09
N GLY A 280 -27.61 19.44 -18.14
CA GLY A 280 -29.06 19.33 -18.22
C GLY A 280 -29.68 20.14 -17.09
N ASP A 281 -29.98 21.38 -17.45
CA ASP A 281 -31.11 22.15 -16.98
C ASP A 281 -32.30 21.28 -16.54
N GLU A 282 -33.09 21.78 -15.59
CA GLU A 282 -34.24 21.16 -14.90
C GLU A 282 -34.01 20.55 -13.51
N GLY A 283 -34.64 21.19 -12.52
CA GLY A 283 -35.03 20.58 -11.25
C GLY A 283 -34.03 20.69 -10.10
N LEU A 284 -33.62 21.91 -9.73
CA LEU A 284 -33.20 22.25 -8.36
C LEU A 284 -33.83 23.61 -8.02
N ALA A 285 -34.64 23.63 -6.96
CA ALA A 285 -35.22 24.87 -6.45
C ALA A 285 -34.14 25.95 -6.25
N PRO A 286 -34.44 27.23 -6.51
CA PRO A 286 -33.44 28.29 -6.50
C PRO A 286 -32.70 28.32 -5.17
N ILE A 287 -31.38 28.21 -5.21
CA ILE A 287 -30.56 28.88 -4.22
C ILE A 287 -30.79 30.36 -4.52
N ASP A 288 -31.27 31.14 -3.55
CA ASP A 288 -31.33 32.60 -3.67
C ASP A 288 -30.07 33.08 -4.38
N ALA A 289 -30.25 33.80 -5.49
CA ALA A 289 -29.19 34.16 -6.43
C ALA A 289 -28.07 35.03 -5.81
N ASP A 290 -28.19 35.39 -4.53
CA ASP A 290 -27.40 36.40 -3.82
C ASP A 290 -26.36 35.81 -2.84
N HIS A 291 -26.11 34.50 -2.79
CA HIS A 291 -25.17 33.91 -1.82
C HIS A 291 -24.15 32.93 -2.43
N ARG A 292 -23.10 33.47 -3.06
CA ARG A 292 -22.03 32.66 -3.69
C ARG A 292 -20.81 32.51 -2.77
N LEU A 293 -20.14 31.35 -2.84
CA LEU A 293 -18.88 31.15 -2.13
C LEU A 293 -17.67 31.64 -2.93
N GLU A 294 -16.79 32.38 -2.25
CA GLU A 294 -15.49 32.84 -2.77
C GLU A 294 -14.32 32.26 -1.98
N GLU A 295 -13.16 32.17 -2.61
CA GLU A 295 -11.93 31.72 -1.96
C GLU A 295 -11.36 32.79 -1.03
N ASN A 296 -10.87 32.36 0.14
CA ASN A 296 -10.27 33.24 1.12
C ASN A 296 -8.95 33.85 0.60
N PRO A 297 -8.84 35.18 0.47
CA PRO A 297 -7.61 35.83 0.02
C PRO A 297 -6.51 35.85 1.09
N ASP A 298 -6.80 35.52 2.35
CA ASP A 298 -5.79 35.55 3.41
C ASP A 298 -4.69 34.49 3.18
N THR A 299 -3.43 34.90 3.27
CA THR A 299 -2.25 34.03 3.19
C THR A 299 -1.40 34.07 4.47
N VAL A 300 -0.51 33.08 4.63
CA VAL A 300 0.51 32.97 5.67
C VAL A 300 1.79 32.52 5.03
N ASP A 301 2.86 33.25 5.30
CA ASP A 301 4.21 32.82 4.93
C ASP A 301 4.68 31.71 5.86
N CYS A 302 5.22 30.66 5.27
CA CYS A 302 5.90 29.59 5.98
C CYS A 302 7.20 29.25 5.25
N GLU A 303 8.08 28.46 5.87
CA GLU A 303 9.39 28.04 5.33
C GLU A 303 9.31 27.38 3.94
N GLN A 304 8.11 26.98 3.49
CA GLN A 304 7.84 26.35 2.20
C GLN A 304 7.09 27.28 1.21
N GLY A 305 7.07 28.59 1.47
CA GLY A 305 6.37 29.62 0.68
C GLY A 305 5.04 30.08 1.27
N THR A 306 4.34 30.97 0.57
CA THR A 306 3.08 31.59 1.01
C THR A 306 1.90 30.62 0.86
N LYS A 307 1.28 30.21 1.97
CA LYS A 307 0.14 29.28 2.00
C LYS A 307 -1.17 29.99 2.33
N ARG A 308 -2.26 29.64 1.65
CA ARG A 308 -3.60 30.17 1.93
C ARG A 308 -4.14 29.69 3.27
N ARG A 309 -4.77 30.61 4.00
CA ARG A 309 -5.29 30.40 5.34
C ARG A 309 -6.66 29.70 5.30
N HIS A 310 -6.76 28.54 5.94
CA HIS A 310 -8.04 27.85 6.14
C HIS A 310 -8.72 28.31 7.45
N ARG A 311 -10.05 28.26 7.49
CA ARG A 311 -10.86 28.70 8.65
C ARG A 311 -11.93 27.67 9.00
N SER A 312 -12.34 27.64 10.26
CA SER A 312 -13.39 26.73 10.72
C SER A 312 -14.73 27.07 10.07
N CYS A 313 -15.41 26.06 9.52
CA CYS A 313 -16.77 26.24 9.02
C CYS A 313 -17.73 26.55 10.17
N LYS A 314 -18.62 27.55 9.99
CA LYS A 314 -19.57 27.99 11.01
C LYS A 314 -20.63 26.95 11.35
N VAL A 315 -21.18 26.29 10.33
CA VAL A 315 -22.19 25.23 10.50
C VAL A 315 -21.57 24.02 11.21
N CYS A 316 -20.42 23.53 10.73
CA CYS A 316 -19.69 22.43 11.39
C CYS A 316 -19.28 22.77 12.84
N GLY A 317 -18.96 24.04 13.11
CA GLY A 317 -18.62 24.53 14.44
C GLY A 317 -19.80 24.45 15.42
N LEU A 318 -20.98 24.91 15.02
CA LEU A 318 -22.21 24.82 15.82
C LEU A 318 -22.62 23.38 16.10
N PHE A 319 -22.43 22.53 15.11
CA PHE A 319 -22.71 21.11 15.22
C PHE A 319 -21.60 20.27 15.87
N LYS A 320 -20.53 20.91 16.37
CA LYS A 320 -19.40 20.27 17.07
C LYS A 320 -18.80 19.06 16.32
N VAL A 321 -18.78 19.10 14.98
CA VAL A 321 -18.28 18.00 14.15
C VAL A 321 -16.80 17.70 14.47
N LYS A 322 -16.49 16.43 14.76
CA LYS A 322 -15.14 15.92 14.97
C LYS A 322 -14.73 14.95 13.83
N PRO A 323 -13.56 15.12 13.21
CA PRO A 323 -12.60 16.21 13.40
C PRO A 323 -13.15 17.55 12.87
N ARG A 324 -12.67 18.67 13.45
CA ARG A 324 -13.10 20.01 13.06
C ARG A 324 -12.86 20.23 11.57
N LYS A 325 -13.92 20.61 10.84
CA LYS A 325 -13.86 20.86 9.40
C LYS A 325 -13.41 22.30 9.13
N PHE A 326 -12.37 22.43 8.32
CA PHE A 326 -11.85 23.70 7.84
C PHE A 326 -12.19 23.90 6.37
N THR A 327 -12.44 25.15 5.99
CA THR A 327 -12.78 25.56 4.63
C THR A 327 -11.87 26.70 4.18
N LYS A 328 -11.61 26.76 2.88
CA LYS A 328 -10.98 27.90 2.22
C LYS A 328 -12.01 28.88 1.65
N TYR A 329 -13.30 28.60 1.78
CA TYR A 329 -14.38 29.38 1.19
C TYR A 329 -15.15 30.21 2.22
N PHE A 330 -15.59 31.41 1.81
CA PHE A 330 -16.49 32.27 2.57
C PHE A 330 -17.59 32.83 1.67
N CYS A 331 -18.71 33.26 2.24
CA CYS A 331 -19.81 33.91 1.53
C CYS A 331 -19.68 35.44 1.71
N PRO A 332 -19.39 36.22 0.65
CA PRO A 332 -19.23 37.68 0.73
C PRO A 332 -20.47 38.39 1.25
N GLU A 333 -21.66 37.96 0.83
CA GLU A 333 -22.91 38.66 1.11
C GLU A 333 -23.38 38.41 2.56
N CYS A 334 -22.97 37.29 3.15
CA CYS A 334 -23.07 37.04 4.60
C CYS A 334 -21.88 37.57 5.41
N SER A 335 -20.97 38.34 4.79
CA SER A 335 -19.79 38.90 5.44
C SER A 335 -19.90 40.41 5.54
N THR A 336 -19.61 40.97 6.72
CA THR A 336 -19.70 42.42 6.94
C THR A 336 -18.31 43.00 7.13
N GLY A 337 -17.82 43.75 6.14
CA GLY A 337 -16.45 44.28 6.11
C GLY A 337 -15.41 43.18 6.31
N ASN A 338 -14.55 43.34 7.32
CA ASN A 338 -13.50 42.37 7.63
C ASN A 338 -14.00 41.08 8.34
N ARG A 339 -15.29 40.97 8.66
CA ARG A 339 -15.87 39.82 9.38
C ARG A 339 -16.44 38.80 8.39
N ARG A 340 -15.58 37.89 7.92
CA ARG A 340 -15.96 36.86 6.93
C ARG A 340 -16.70 35.65 7.52
N THR A 341 -17.72 35.19 6.80
CA THR A 341 -18.53 34.00 7.13
C THR A 341 -18.05 32.79 6.33
N TYR A 342 -17.31 31.89 7.01
CA TYR A 342 -16.69 30.72 6.38
C TYR A 342 -17.59 29.48 6.38
N LEU A 343 -17.83 28.91 5.19
CA LEU A 343 -18.71 27.75 4.97
C LEU A 343 -18.01 26.71 4.08
N CYS A 344 -18.24 25.42 4.35
CA CYS A 344 -17.76 24.35 3.47
C CYS A 344 -18.88 23.91 2.53
N ASN A 345 -18.56 23.67 1.27
CA ASN A 345 -19.51 23.11 0.30
C ASN A 345 -19.50 21.57 0.34
N ILE A 346 -19.75 21.00 1.51
CA ILE A 346 -19.73 19.55 1.74
C ILE A 346 -21.08 19.16 2.38
N ALA A 347 -21.73 18.14 1.81
CA ALA A 347 -22.92 17.50 2.37
C ALA A 347 -22.60 16.83 3.71
N ARG A 348 -23.55 16.84 4.64
CA ARG A 348 -23.29 16.36 6.00
C ARG A 348 -23.67 14.89 6.14
N GLU A 349 -22.92 14.13 6.93
CA GLU A 349 -23.28 12.73 7.24
C GLU A 349 -24.68 12.66 7.86
N GLY A 350 -25.59 11.97 7.17
CA GLY A 350 -27.00 11.84 7.57
C GLY A 350 -27.94 12.96 7.12
N ARG A 351 -27.51 13.90 6.25
CA ARG A 351 -28.40 14.90 5.60
C ARG A 351 -27.97 15.21 4.16
N ASP A 352 -28.96 15.41 3.29
CA ASP A 352 -28.71 15.69 1.86
C ASP A 352 -28.29 17.14 1.56
N LYS A 353 -28.25 18.03 2.57
CA LYS A 353 -27.89 19.45 2.42
C LYS A 353 -26.44 19.76 2.78
N THR A 354 -25.79 20.63 2.01
CA THR A 354 -24.45 21.16 2.30
C THR A 354 -24.47 22.20 3.43
N CYS A 355 -23.32 22.48 4.04
CA CYS A 355 -23.25 23.53 5.07
C CYS A 355 -23.53 24.94 4.52
N VAL A 356 -23.46 25.16 3.21
CA VAL A 356 -23.91 26.41 2.58
C VAL A 356 -25.43 26.44 2.58
N GLN A 357 -26.07 25.39 2.06
CA GLN A 357 -27.52 25.27 2.00
C GLN A 357 -28.17 25.33 3.39
N ILE A 358 -27.60 24.67 4.39
CA ILE A 358 -28.10 24.73 5.77
C ILE A 358 -28.06 26.17 6.29
N ARG A 359 -26.99 26.93 6.01
CA ARG A 359 -26.89 28.29 6.51
C ARG A 359 -27.88 29.24 5.84
N HIS A 360 -28.04 29.12 4.53
CA HIS A 360 -28.87 30.06 3.77
C HIS A 360 -30.34 29.66 3.80
N ALA A 361 -30.66 28.40 3.49
CA ALA A 361 -32.04 27.92 3.40
C ALA A 361 -32.63 27.53 4.76
N ASP A 362 -31.88 26.83 5.63
CA ASP A 362 -32.46 26.34 6.89
C ASP A 362 -32.33 27.36 8.03
N TRP A 363 -31.34 28.26 7.98
CA TRP A 363 -31.07 29.23 9.04
C TRP A 363 -31.25 30.69 8.60
N SER A 364 -31.86 30.95 7.45
CA SER A 364 -32.12 32.29 6.92
C SER A 364 -30.87 33.18 6.96
N SER A 365 -29.81 32.72 6.27
CA SER A 365 -28.46 33.32 6.25
C SER A 365 -27.78 33.52 7.63
N GLY A 366 -28.28 32.84 8.66
CA GLY A 366 -27.78 32.85 10.03
C GLY A 366 -28.64 33.64 11.02
N ASN A 367 -29.82 34.10 10.62
CA ASN A 367 -30.79 34.78 11.47
C ASN A 367 -31.62 33.80 12.32
N ASP A 368 -31.95 32.64 11.76
CA ASP A 368 -32.87 31.65 12.36
C ASP A 368 -32.11 30.39 12.82
N ILE A 369 -31.04 30.58 13.59
CA ILE A 369 -30.27 29.45 14.13
C ILE A 369 -31.00 28.87 15.36
N PRO A 370 -31.31 27.56 15.39
CA PRO A 370 -31.98 26.94 16.52
C PRO A 370 -31.29 27.24 17.85
N ARG A 371 -32.04 27.73 18.85
CA ARG A 371 -31.50 28.16 20.17
C ARG A 371 -30.69 27.07 20.87
N ALA A 372 -31.07 25.80 20.72
CA ALA A 372 -30.32 24.66 21.25
C ALA A 372 -28.86 24.59 20.73
N LEU A 373 -28.60 25.06 19.51
CA LEU A 373 -27.25 25.10 18.93
C LEU A 373 -26.44 26.34 19.39
N LEU A 374 -27.14 27.40 19.82
CA LEU A 374 -26.53 28.66 20.27
C LEU A 374 -26.19 28.68 21.76
N GLN A 375 -26.97 27.99 22.60
CA GLN A 375 -26.75 27.91 24.05
C GLN A 375 -25.37 27.34 24.42
N GLU A 376 -24.77 26.53 23.55
CA GLU A 376 -23.48 25.89 23.79
C GLU A 376 -22.30 26.50 23.01
N HIS A 377 -22.52 27.51 22.15
CA HIS A 377 -21.46 28.06 21.30
C HIS A 377 -21.72 29.50 20.80
N LYS A 378 -20.85 30.46 21.18
CA LYS A 378 -20.91 31.84 20.65
C LYS A 378 -20.31 31.93 19.24
N ILE A 379 -21.13 32.24 18.24
CA ILE A 379 -20.67 32.53 16.88
C ILE A 379 -19.95 33.89 16.88
N ARG A 380 -18.64 33.92 16.64
CA ARG A 380 -17.89 35.18 16.45
C ARG A 380 -17.32 35.26 15.04
N ASN A 381 -17.76 36.22 14.22
CA ASN A 381 -17.07 36.57 12.99
C ASN A 381 -15.88 37.45 13.39
N ARG A 382 -14.68 36.86 13.45
CA ARG A 382 -13.47 37.58 13.85
C ARG A 382 -12.86 38.22 12.60
N PRO A 383 -12.47 39.51 12.66
CA PRO A 383 -11.69 40.10 11.58
C PRO A 383 -10.34 39.38 11.43
N PRO A 384 -9.76 39.32 10.21
CA PRO A 384 -8.38 38.93 10.03
C PRO A 384 -7.47 39.80 10.91
N PRO A 385 -6.35 39.26 11.41
CA PRO A 385 -5.42 40.03 12.22
C PRO A 385 -4.89 41.24 11.43
N SER A 386 -4.91 42.42 12.04
CA SER A 386 -4.45 43.68 11.43
C SER A 386 -2.96 43.69 11.08
N HIS A 387 -2.17 42.75 11.61
CA HIS A 387 -0.79 42.51 11.21
C HIS A 387 -0.50 41.00 11.07
N PRO A 388 -0.05 40.53 9.90
CA PRO A 388 0.36 39.14 9.73
C PRO A 388 1.72 38.93 10.40
N GLY A 389 1.73 38.49 11.67
CA GLY A 389 2.99 38.07 12.31
C GLY A 389 3.04 38.09 13.85
N LYS A 390 2.29 38.95 14.53
CA LYS A 390 2.34 39.00 16.01
C LYS A 390 1.28 38.09 16.66
N LYS A 391 1.73 37.09 17.44
CA LYS A 391 0.87 36.31 18.34
C LYS A 391 0.26 37.26 19.37
N ARG A 392 -1.07 37.31 19.46
CA ARG A 392 -1.76 37.96 20.60
C ARG A 392 -1.46 37.16 21.87
N GLY A 393 -0.71 37.75 22.80
CA GLY A 393 -0.62 37.27 24.17
C GLY A 393 -2.00 37.30 24.83
N ARG A 394 -2.36 36.23 25.54
CA ARG A 394 -3.53 36.23 26.42
C ARG A 394 -3.10 36.91 27.72
N THR A 395 -3.67 38.08 28.02
CA THR A 395 -3.64 38.64 29.37
C THR A 395 -4.57 37.79 30.23
N ALA A 396 -3.99 37.01 31.14
CA ALA A 396 -4.74 36.39 32.23
C ALA A 396 -4.97 37.47 33.29
N GLN A 397 -6.23 37.67 33.62
CA GLN A 397 -6.69 38.62 34.63
C GLN A 397 -6.40 38.00 36.00
N GLU A 398 -5.45 38.58 36.74
CA GLU A 398 -5.21 38.29 38.15
C GLU A 398 -6.39 38.74 38.98
N HIS A 399 -6.92 37.83 39.79
CA HIS A 399 -7.76 38.14 40.92
C HIS A 399 -7.45 37.14 42.04
N ARG A 400 -6.56 37.53 42.95
CA ARG A 400 -6.74 37.36 44.41
C ARG A 400 -5.62 38.05 45.18
N ARG A 401 -6.05 39.02 45.99
CA ARG A 401 -5.30 39.69 47.04
C ARG A 401 -5.19 38.78 48.28
N SER A 402 -4.10 39.00 49.01
CA SER A 402 -4.00 39.14 50.47
C SER A 402 -3.42 37.98 51.29
N MET A 403 -2.48 38.38 52.16
CA MET A 403 -1.84 37.69 53.30
C MET A 403 -0.75 36.69 52.91
N GLY A 404 0.52 36.77 53.32
CA GLY A 404 1.21 37.56 54.35
C GLY A 404 2.30 36.66 55.00
N GLY A 405 3.49 37.22 55.28
CA GLY A 405 4.59 36.65 56.10
C GLY A 405 5.43 35.57 55.40
N ASP A 406 6.74 35.69 55.20
CA ASP A 406 7.90 35.97 56.07
C ASP A 406 8.73 34.70 56.29
N GLU A 407 10.02 34.85 55.97
CA GLU A 407 11.25 34.26 56.55
C GLU A 407 11.21 32.86 57.19
N ASP A 408 12.06 31.93 56.71
CA ASP A 408 13.31 31.54 57.39
C ASP A 408 14.01 30.29 56.81
N GLY A 409 15.33 30.38 56.68
CA GLY A 409 16.25 29.51 57.43
C GLY A 409 16.50 28.04 57.06
N ALA A 410 17.62 27.82 56.36
CA ALA A 410 18.74 26.94 56.75
C ALA A 410 18.79 25.42 56.40
N ALA A 411 19.81 25.13 55.57
CA ALA A 411 20.92 24.17 55.77
C ALA A 411 20.75 22.65 55.50
N GLY A 412 21.76 22.09 54.80
CA GLY A 412 22.17 20.68 54.96
C GLY A 412 22.65 19.93 53.71
N SER A 413 23.93 20.11 53.39
CA SER A 413 24.91 19.30 52.61
C SER A 413 24.56 17.84 52.19
N GLU A 414 24.96 17.42 50.99
CA GLU A 414 26.26 16.76 50.68
C GLU A 414 26.35 16.32 49.21
N VAL A 415 27.56 16.42 48.68
CA VAL A 415 28.00 16.09 47.32
C VAL A 415 28.83 14.81 47.41
N VAL A 416 28.86 13.97 46.37
CA VAL A 416 30.09 13.42 45.75
C VAL A 416 29.71 12.41 44.66
N ALA A 417 30.39 12.56 43.52
CA ALA A 417 30.39 11.70 42.35
C ALA A 417 31.43 10.57 42.48
N GLY A 418 31.32 9.52 41.66
CA GLY A 418 32.39 8.54 41.49
C GLY A 418 32.13 7.59 40.32
N GLU A 419 32.78 7.87 39.19
CA GLU A 419 33.11 6.88 38.15
C GLU A 419 34.14 5.89 38.69
N SER A 420 34.10 4.63 38.24
CA SER A 420 35.19 3.68 38.44
C SER A 420 35.41 2.83 37.19
N GLY A 421 36.68 2.76 36.79
CA GLY A 421 37.25 1.76 35.90
C GLY A 421 38.57 1.29 36.52
N ASP A 422 38.86 0.01 36.39
CA ASP A 422 40.16 -0.65 36.60
C ASP A 422 40.18 -1.83 35.61
N ALA A 423 41.10 -1.97 34.66
CA ALA A 423 42.56 -2.04 34.68
C ALA A 423 43.06 -3.51 34.61
N ASP A 424 43.99 -3.71 33.68
CA ASP A 424 44.63 -4.94 33.22
C ASP A 424 45.38 -5.73 34.31
N SER A 425 45.61 -7.01 34.03
CA SER A 425 46.79 -7.74 34.50
C SER A 425 47.27 -8.75 33.45
N ALA A 426 48.58 -8.69 33.19
CA ALA A 426 49.31 -9.46 32.21
C ALA A 426 49.66 -10.89 32.69
N ALA A 427 49.70 -11.82 31.74
CA ALA A 427 50.63 -12.96 31.64
C ALA A 427 50.64 -13.48 30.21
#